data_AF-A0AAV4IPW7-F1
#
_entry.id   AF-A0AAV4IPW7-F1
#
_cell.length_a   1.000
_cell.length_b   1.000
_cell.length_c   1.000
_cell.angle_alpha   90.00
_cell.angle_beta   90.00
_cell.angle_gamma   90.00
#
_symmetry.space_group_name_H-M   'P 1'
#
loop_
_entity.id
_entity.type
_entity.pdbx_description
1 polymer ?
#
loop_
_entity_poly.entity_id
_entity_poly.type
_entity_poly.pdbx_seq_one_letter_code
_entity_poly.pdbx_strand_id
1 'polypeptide(L)'
;MATTLTKDENDNEDYVLAKSLGGGPLGLGDPDDRSLRKAEREILIPAKMKEKAKRLICPTEVKDFGECAKQQGLMMPFMCRSKAWALESCLKAAYADPAFINLCTEEFLEERSHYRRTGVKAKEKKKDAIL
;
A
#
# COMPACT_ATOMS: atom_id res chain seq x y z
N MET A 1 42.03 21.78 -11.88
CA MET A 1 42.15 20.31 -11.99
C MET A 1 41.43 19.69 -10.81
N ALA A 2 40.27 19.09 -11.04
CA ALA A 2 39.61 18.11 -10.17
C ALA A 2 38.31 17.69 -10.90
N THR A 3 38.40 16.63 -11.69
CA THR A 3 37.81 15.31 -11.41
C THR A 3 36.42 15.20 -12.02
N THR A 4 36.41 14.76 -13.27
CA THR A 4 35.28 14.21 -14.01
C THR A 4 34.65 13.08 -13.19
N LEU A 5 33.41 13.27 -12.75
CA LEU A 5 32.58 12.18 -12.27
C LEU A 5 32.29 11.25 -13.45
N THR A 6 32.69 10.00 -13.26
CA THR A 6 32.56 8.88 -14.17
C THR A 6 31.11 8.73 -14.60
N LYS A 7 30.88 8.96 -15.90
CA LYS A 7 29.73 8.42 -16.60
C LYS A 7 29.94 6.92 -16.61
N ASP A 8 29.29 6.20 -15.71
CA ASP A 8 29.28 4.74 -15.75
C ASP A 8 28.62 4.29 -17.05
N GLU A 9 29.48 3.95 -18.01
CA GLU A 9 29.19 3.27 -19.25
C GLU A 9 28.74 1.84 -18.92
N ASN A 10 27.43 1.55 -19.02
CA ASN A 10 26.93 0.34 -19.70
C ASN A 10 25.40 0.36 -19.90
N ASP A 11 24.86 1.34 -20.65
CA ASP A 11 23.44 1.33 -21.05
C ASP A 11 23.24 0.41 -22.27
N ASN A 12 23.45 -0.90 -22.09
CA ASN A 12 22.88 -1.90 -22.98
C ASN A 12 21.59 -2.43 -22.34
N GLU A 13 20.54 -1.62 -22.43
CA GLU A 13 19.23 -1.89 -21.84
C GLU A 13 18.25 -2.24 -22.97
N ASP A 14 18.38 -3.43 -23.57
CA ASP A 14 17.39 -4.05 -24.48
C ASP A 14 16.10 -4.46 -23.71
N TYR A 15 15.49 -3.52 -22.99
CA TYR A 15 14.19 -3.75 -22.37
C TYR A 15 13.08 -3.40 -23.36
N VAL A 16 12.16 -4.34 -23.56
CA VAL A 16 10.92 -4.11 -24.32
C VAL A 16 9.99 -3.11 -23.61
N LEU A 17 10.16 -2.91 -22.30
CA LEU A 17 9.36 -2.02 -21.47
C LEU A 17 10.19 -0.83 -20.97
N ALA A 18 9.53 0.28 -20.66
CA ALA A 18 10.17 1.45 -20.05
C ALA A 18 10.97 1.06 -18.79
N LYS A 19 12.09 1.76 -18.52
CA LYS A 19 12.97 1.52 -17.36
C LYS A 19 12.24 1.46 -16.02
N SER A 20 11.22 2.28 -15.84
CA SER A 20 10.35 2.28 -14.65
C SER A 20 9.54 0.99 -14.45
N LEU A 21 9.36 0.19 -15.52
CA LEU A 21 8.58 -1.04 -15.54
C LEU A 21 9.44 -2.30 -15.63
N GLY A 22 10.47 -2.30 -16.47
CA GLY A 22 11.29 -3.48 -16.77
C GLY A 22 12.78 -3.36 -16.39
N GLY A 23 13.24 -2.22 -15.89
CA GLY A 23 14.63 -2.03 -15.46
C GLY A 23 14.91 -2.53 -14.04
N GLY A 24 16.01 -2.05 -13.47
CA GLY A 24 16.42 -2.35 -12.10
C GLY A 24 17.13 -3.70 -11.97
N PRO A 25 17.69 -4.01 -10.78
CA PRO A 25 18.61 -5.14 -10.58
C PRO A 25 17.98 -6.52 -10.83
N LEU A 26 16.65 -6.63 -10.76
CA LEU A 26 15.90 -7.87 -10.94
C LEU A 26 14.91 -7.81 -12.12
N GLY A 27 14.96 -6.76 -12.95
CA GLY A 27 14.00 -6.55 -14.05
C GLY A 27 12.55 -6.31 -13.59
N LEU A 28 12.34 -5.88 -12.33
CA LEU A 28 11.02 -5.61 -11.72
C LEU A 28 10.62 -4.13 -11.79
N GLY A 29 11.39 -3.33 -12.53
CA GLY A 29 11.29 -1.89 -12.64
C GLY A 29 12.24 -1.16 -11.68
N ASP A 30 12.49 0.10 -12.00
CA ASP A 30 13.40 0.98 -11.26
C ASP A 30 13.01 1.12 -9.76
N PRO A 31 13.87 0.72 -8.80
CA PRO A 31 13.62 0.88 -7.38
C PRO A 31 13.41 2.32 -6.88
N ASP A 32 13.94 3.31 -7.60
CA ASP A 32 13.94 4.72 -7.17
C ASP A 32 12.83 5.53 -7.87
N ASP A 33 12.06 4.88 -8.75
CA ASP A 33 10.88 5.45 -9.38
C ASP A 33 9.74 5.67 -8.38
N ARG A 34 9.41 6.95 -8.14
CA ARG A 34 8.32 7.39 -7.25
C ARG A 34 7.00 7.63 -7.97
N SER A 35 6.91 7.36 -9.27
CA SER A 35 5.67 7.56 -10.03
C SER A 35 4.60 6.53 -9.61
N LEU A 36 3.37 7.01 -9.40
CA LEU A 36 2.24 6.15 -9.06
C LEU A 36 1.44 5.78 -10.31
N ARG A 37 1.32 4.47 -10.55
CA ARG A 37 0.45 3.90 -11.59
C ARG A 37 -1.02 4.07 -11.19
N LYS A 38 -1.91 4.03 -12.19
CA LYS A 38 -3.37 4.11 -11.95
C LYS A 38 -3.85 3.09 -10.93
N ALA A 39 -3.45 1.83 -11.06
CA ALA A 39 -3.80 0.77 -10.11
C ALA A 39 -3.26 1.03 -8.69
N GLU A 40 -2.11 1.70 -8.57
CA GLU A 40 -1.54 2.01 -7.26
C GLU A 40 -2.31 3.11 -6.57
N ARG A 41 -2.60 4.18 -7.31
CA ARG A 41 -3.34 5.35 -6.85
C ARG A 41 -4.80 5.01 -6.51
N GLU A 42 -5.47 4.22 -7.33
CA GLU A 42 -6.91 3.97 -7.22
C GLU A 42 -7.24 2.70 -6.42
N ILE A 43 -6.31 1.74 -6.29
CA ILE A 43 -6.60 0.43 -5.69
C ILE A 43 -5.64 0.10 -4.54
N LEU A 44 -4.33 0.07 -4.78
CA LEU A 44 -3.38 -0.46 -3.79
C LEU A 44 -3.18 0.46 -2.59
N ILE A 45 -2.99 1.77 -2.80
CA ILE A 45 -2.87 2.75 -1.73
C ILE A 45 -4.18 2.84 -0.93
N PRO A 46 -5.37 2.96 -1.56
CA PRO A 46 -6.64 2.92 -0.84
C PRO A 46 -6.87 1.62 -0.06
N ALA A 47 -6.43 0.47 -0.58
CA ALA A 47 -6.52 -0.80 0.15
C ALA A 47 -5.63 -0.78 1.41
N LYS A 48 -4.40 -0.27 1.30
CA LYS A 48 -3.49 -0.09 2.44
C LYS A 48 -4.06 0.91 3.46
N MET A 49 -4.56 2.05 3.00
CA MET A 49 -5.26 3.04 3.84
C MET A 49 -6.42 2.41 4.60
N LYS A 50 -7.24 1.59 3.93
CA LYS A 50 -8.37 0.88 4.56
C LYS A 50 -7.92 -0.06 5.67
N GLU A 51 -6.88 -0.86 5.43
CA GLU A 51 -6.33 -1.77 6.44
C GLU A 51 -5.80 -0.99 7.66
N LYS A 52 -5.04 0.09 7.42
CA LYS A 52 -4.47 0.90 8.50
C LYS A 52 -5.53 1.72 9.24
N ALA A 53 -6.48 2.31 8.55
CA ALA A 53 -7.55 3.09 9.17
C ALA A 53 -8.40 2.20 10.10
N LYS A 54 -8.74 0.98 9.67
CA LYS A 54 -9.42 0.00 10.52
C LYS A 54 -8.62 -0.38 11.78
N ARG A 55 -7.29 -0.46 11.67
CA ARG A 55 -6.43 -0.90 12.78
C ARG A 55 -6.09 0.22 13.76
N LEU A 56 -5.84 1.44 13.25
CA LEU A 56 -5.26 2.53 14.03
C LEU A 56 -6.27 3.63 14.38
N ILE A 57 -7.24 3.92 13.49
CA ILE A 57 -8.12 5.09 13.60
C ILE A 57 -9.52 4.69 14.06
N CYS A 58 -10.08 3.63 13.48
CA CYS A 58 -11.46 3.18 13.71
C CYS A 58 -11.55 1.80 14.43
N PRO A 59 -10.72 1.50 15.45
CA PRO A 59 -10.74 0.16 16.06
C PRO A 59 -12.06 -0.12 16.79
N THR A 60 -12.69 0.90 17.38
CA THR A 60 -13.94 0.78 18.13
C THR A 60 -15.10 0.43 17.20
N GLU A 61 -15.20 1.11 16.07
CA GLU A 61 -16.25 0.95 15.06
C GLU A 61 -16.13 -0.40 14.37
N VAL A 62 -14.89 -0.86 14.13
CA VAL A 62 -14.61 -2.21 13.64
C VAL A 62 -15.05 -3.25 14.66
N LYS A 63 -14.77 -3.04 15.95
CA LYS A 63 -15.18 -3.95 17.03
C LYS A 63 -16.70 -4.01 17.15
N ASP A 64 -17.37 -2.86 17.25
CA ASP A 64 -18.83 -2.75 17.34
C ASP A 64 -19.54 -3.41 16.14
N PHE A 65 -19.05 -3.14 14.93
CA PHE A 65 -19.59 -3.77 13.73
C PHE A 65 -19.34 -5.28 13.73
N GLY A 66 -18.16 -5.71 14.16
CA GLY A 66 -17.80 -7.12 14.29
C GLY A 66 -18.64 -7.87 15.31
N GLU A 67 -18.94 -7.26 16.46
CA GLU A 67 -19.82 -7.83 17.49
C GLU A 67 -21.26 -7.95 16.98
N CYS A 68 -21.79 -6.91 16.33
CA CYS A 68 -23.12 -6.96 15.72
C CYS A 68 -23.19 -8.05 14.62
N ALA A 69 -22.18 -8.13 13.75
CA ALA A 69 -22.13 -9.12 12.69
C ALA A 69 -22.10 -10.56 13.23
N LYS A 70 -21.37 -10.80 14.33
CA LYS A 70 -21.34 -12.10 15.01
C LYS A 70 -22.69 -12.49 15.60
N GLN A 71 -23.42 -11.53 16.17
CA GLN A 71 -24.73 -11.79 16.80
C GLN A 71 -25.84 -12.00 15.77
N GLN A 72 -25.86 -11.18 14.71
CA GLN A 72 -26.97 -11.16 13.75
C GLN A 72 -26.79 -12.13 12.57
N GLY A 73 -25.55 -12.56 12.30
CA GLY A 73 -25.23 -13.52 11.24
C GLY A 73 -25.82 -13.10 9.90
N LEU A 74 -26.78 -13.87 9.39
CA LEU A 74 -27.45 -13.61 8.11
C LEU A 74 -28.24 -12.29 8.09
N MET A 75 -28.75 -11.84 9.24
CA MET A 75 -29.54 -10.61 9.36
C MET A 75 -28.68 -9.34 9.48
N MET A 76 -27.35 -9.46 9.43
CA MET A 76 -26.40 -8.35 9.58
C MET A 76 -26.69 -7.14 8.67
N PRO A 77 -26.98 -7.27 7.36
CA PRO A 77 -27.19 -6.11 6.49
C PRO A 77 -28.37 -5.23 6.90
N PHE A 78 -29.35 -5.81 7.58
CA PHE A 78 -30.55 -5.12 8.06
C PHE A 78 -30.34 -4.57 9.47
N MET A 79 -29.86 -5.41 10.39
CA MET A 79 -29.78 -5.08 11.82
C MET A 79 -28.54 -4.26 12.19
N CYS A 80 -27.43 -4.42 11.46
CA CYS A 80 -26.16 -3.75 11.76
C CYS A 80 -25.90 -2.51 10.88
N ARG A 81 -26.92 -2.01 10.17
CA ARG A 81 -26.78 -0.87 9.24
C ARG A 81 -26.25 0.40 9.92
N SER A 82 -26.69 0.67 11.14
CA SER A 82 -26.22 1.83 11.92
C SER A 82 -24.72 1.72 12.25
N LYS A 83 -24.27 0.54 12.70
CA LYS A 83 -22.85 0.27 12.96
C LYS A 83 -22.01 0.30 11.68
N ALA A 84 -22.55 -0.17 10.56
CA ALA A 84 -21.90 -0.07 9.26
C ALA A 84 -21.69 1.39 8.83
N TRP A 85 -22.70 2.24 9.00
CA TRP A 85 -22.58 3.68 8.72
C TRP A 85 -21.60 4.39 9.64
N ALA A 86 -21.55 4.04 10.92
CA ALA A 86 -20.55 4.57 11.84
C ALA A 86 -19.12 4.24 11.38
N LEU A 87 -18.88 2.98 11.01
CA LEU A 87 -17.59 2.54 10.47
C LEU A 87 -17.26 3.24 9.14
N GLU A 88 -18.23 3.35 8.23
CA GLU A 88 -18.04 4.05 6.96
C GLU A 88 -17.69 5.53 7.17
N SER A 89 -18.39 6.21 8.08
CA SER A 89 -18.14 7.61 8.44
C SER A 89 -16.74 7.81 8.99
N CYS A 90 -16.30 6.93 9.90
CA CYS A 90 -14.95 6.98 10.45
C CYS A 90 -13.88 6.78 9.36
N LEU A 91 -14.07 5.80 8.47
CA LEU A 91 -13.13 5.57 7.35
C LEU A 91 -13.09 6.76 6.39
N LYS A 92 -14.24 7.38 6.09
CA LYS A 92 -14.30 8.60 5.26
C LYS A 92 -13.54 9.76 5.89
N ALA A 93 -13.66 9.95 7.21
CA ALA A 93 -12.90 10.97 7.93
C ALA A 93 -11.39 10.71 7.85
N ALA A 94 -10.96 9.45 8.00
CA ALA A 94 -9.55 9.07 7.85
C ALA A 94 -9.03 9.35 6.42
N TYR A 95 -9.84 9.13 5.39
CA TYR A 95 -9.45 9.36 4.00
C TYR A 95 -9.47 10.84 3.60
N ALA A 96 -10.06 11.71 4.41
CA ALA A 96 -10.02 13.16 4.18
C ALA A 96 -8.71 13.79 4.65
N ASP A 97 -7.93 13.09 5.49
CA ASP A 97 -6.67 13.59 6.00
C ASP A 97 -5.52 13.41 4.98
N PRO A 98 -4.96 14.49 4.40
CA PRO A 98 -3.86 14.41 3.45
C PRO A 98 -2.58 13.85 4.09
N ALA A 99 -2.37 14.03 5.40
CA ALA A 99 -1.21 13.48 6.08
C ALA A 99 -1.27 11.94 6.10
N PHE A 100 -2.46 11.38 6.36
CA PHE A 100 -2.69 9.95 6.32
C PHE A 100 -2.52 9.34 4.92
N ILE A 101 -2.99 10.05 3.88
CA ILE A 101 -2.80 9.62 2.48
C ILE A 101 -1.31 9.58 2.14
N ASN A 102 -0.57 10.64 2.47
CA ASN A 102 0.86 10.72 2.19
C ASN A 102 1.62 9.63 2.93
N LEU A 103 1.33 9.41 4.21
CA LEU A 103 1.94 8.34 5.01
C LEU A 103 1.73 6.96 4.37
N CYS A 104 0.50 6.64 3.96
CA CYS A 104 0.22 5.34 3.31
C CYS A 104 0.88 5.23 1.92
N THR A 105 1.03 6.35 1.22
CA THR A 105 1.70 6.42 -0.09
C THR A 105 3.20 6.17 0.05
N GLU A 106 3.87 6.81 1.01
CA GLU A 106 5.28 6.63 1.28
C GLU A 106 5.60 5.19 1.68
N GLU A 107 4.81 4.60 2.58
CA GLU A 107 4.97 3.19 2.95
C GLU A 107 4.76 2.24 1.76
N PHE A 108 3.83 2.57 0.86
CA PHE A 108 3.64 1.77 -0.35
C PHE A 108 4.85 1.87 -1.29
N LEU A 109 5.40 3.08 -1.47
CA LEU A 109 6.59 3.30 -2.29
C LEU A 109 7.82 2.60 -1.71
N GLU A 110 7.98 2.61 -0.39
CA GLU A 110 9.06 1.90 0.30
C GLU A 110 8.95 0.38 0.10
N GLU A 111 7.76 -0.20 0.29
CA GLU A 111 7.52 -1.62 0.04
C GLU A 111 7.76 -2.01 -1.42
N ARG A 112 7.38 -1.14 -2.36
CA ARG A 112 7.61 -1.33 -3.79
C ARG A 112 9.09 -1.24 -4.13
N SER A 113 9.81 -0.26 -3.61
CA SER A 113 11.27 -0.11 -3.79
C SER A 113 11.98 -1.34 -3.25
N HIS A 114 11.60 -1.79 -2.05
CA HIS A 114 12.14 -3.00 -1.45
C HIS A 114 11.91 -4.24 -2.33
N TYR A 115 10.68 -4.44 -2.82
CA TYR A 115 10.36 -5.56 -3.70
C TYR A 115 11.17 -5.51 -5.01
N ARG A 116 11.38 -4.32 -5.57
CA ARG A 116 12.19 -4.15 -6.79
C ARG A 116 13.68 -4.41 -6.57
N ARG A 117 14.21 -4.10 -5.37
CA ARG A 117 15.61 -4.37 -4.99
C ARG A 117 15.86 -5.85 -4.68
N THR A 118 14.90 -6.52 -4.05
CA THR A 118 15.14 -7.84 -3.40
C THR A 118 14.32 -8.98 -3.98
N GLY A 119 13.24 -8.69 -4.71
CA GLY A 119 12.27 -9.68 -5.18
C GLY A 119 11.32 -10.20 -4.09
N VAL A 120 11.49 -9.79 -2.82
CA VAL A 120 10.71 -10.31 -1.68
C VAL A 120 9.54 -9.39 -1.37
N LYS A 121 8.33 -9.97 -1.31
CA LYS A 121 7.11 -9.19 -1.02
C LYS A 121 7.02 -8.87 0.48
N ALA A 122 6.50 -7.68 0.81
CA ALA A 122 6.31 -7.26 2.20
C ALA A 122 5.45 -8.24 3.04
N LYS A 123 4.51 -8.96 2.40
CA LYS A 123 3.70 -10.00 3.07
C LYS A 123 4.49 -11.27 3.40
N GLU A 124 5.52 -11.60 2.63
CA GLU A 124 6.37 -12.78 2.85
C GLU A 124 7.31 -12.53 4.04
N LYS A 125 7.89 -11.32 4.15
CA LYS A 125 8.66 -10.91 5.35
C LYS A 125 7.91 -11.12 6.66
N LYS A 126 6.61 -10.83 6.70
CA LYS A 126 5.80 -10.99 7.92
C LYS A 126 5.63 -12.46 8.31
N LYS A 127 5.74 -13.40 7.38
CA LYS A 127 5.70 -14.84 7.69
C LYS A 127 7.04 -15.32 8.22
N ASP A 128 8.14 -14.87 7.61
CA ASP A 128 9.49 -15.27 8.00
C ASP A 128 9.90 -14.70 9.36
N ALA A 129 9.40 -13.52 9.75
CA ALA A 129 9.64 -12.92 11.07
C ALA A 129 8.83 -13.55 12.22
N ILE A 130 7.92 -14.49 11.93
CA ILE A 130 7.11 -15.21 12.93
C ILE A 130 7.65 -16.63 13.15
N LEU A 131 8.67 -17.06 12.40
CA LEU A 131 9.36 -18.34 12.57
C LEU A 131 10.58 -18.23 13.49
#